data_AF-A0A0G1RMK3-F1
#
_entry.id   AF-A0A0G1RMK3-F1
#
_cell.length_a   1.000
_cell.length_b   1.000
_cell.length_c   1.000
_cell.angle_alpha   90.00
_cell.angle_beta   90.00
_cell.angle_gamma   90.00
#
_symmetry.space_group_name_H-M   'P 1'
#
loop_
_entity.id
_entity.type
_entity.pdbx_description
1 polymer ?
#
loop_
_entity_poly.entity_id
_entity_poly.type
_entity_poly.pdbx_seq_one_letter_code
_entity_poly.pdbx_strand_id
1 'polypeptide(L)'
;MQLESYYNIEELTGYLSTRHSSGYKHKENWFAVSAHKGTLGNSLTAMHEIMHIFFHKQWWQFYKDQGVEDKNIWDIKEAVTVLLNLWFKYQIVDIDMGYPEHAQFRKNIKEWFLETRDFKTTLTKACKYINTHKTESPTWVK
;
A
#
# COMPACT_ATOMS: atom_id res chain seq x y z
N MET A 1 11.01 19.09 -8.75
CA MET A 1 11.65 17.77 -8.62
C MET A 1 10.70 16.74 -9.23
N GLN A 2 11.14 16.13 -10.31
CA GLN A 2 10.39 15.55 -11.43
C GLN A 2 9.33 14.50 -11.08
N LEU A 3 8.04 14.86 -11.22
CA LEU A 3 6.94 13.90 -11.37
C LEU A 3 7.14 12.93 -12.56
N GLU A 4 7.97 13.32 -13.54
CA GLU A 4 8.28 12.56 -14.75
C GLU A 4 9.08 11.28 -14.50
N SER A 5 9.82 11.18 -13.38
CA SER A 5 10.54 9.95 -13.01
C SER A 5 9.66 8.89 -12.30
N TYR A 6 8.46 9.28 -11.86
CA TYR A 6 7.59 8.42 -11.04
C TYR A 6 6.69 7.47 -11.87
N TYR A 7 6.69 7.60 -13.20
CA TYR A 7 5.78 6.85 -14.10
C TYR A 7 6.48 5.91 -15.07
N ASN A 8 7.54 5.20 -14.64
CA ASN A 8 8.12 4.08 -15.42
C ASN A 8 7.27 2.79 -15.36
N ILE A 9 5.94 2.92 -15.23
CA ILE A 9 5.01 1.81 -15.38
C ILE A 9 4.13 2.12 -16.58
N GLU A 10 4.56 1.67 -17.75
CA GLU A 10 3.83 1.83 -19.00
C GLU A 10 2.63 0.88 -19.08
N GLU A 11 2.73 -0.30 -18.46
CA GLU A 11 1.71 -1.33 -18.45
C GLU A 11 1.59 -2.01 -17.08
N LEU A 12 0.35 -2.26 -16.66
CA LEU A 12 -0.01 -3.11 -15.53
C LEU A 12 -0.99 -4.19 -16.03
N THR A 13 -0.67 -5.45 -15.79
CA THR A 13 -1.53 -6.58 -16.16
C THR A 13 -2.35 -7.04 -14.98
N GLY A 14 -3.68 -7.03 -15.12
CA GLY A 14 -4.61 -7.60 -14.15
C GLY A 14 -5.06 -9.00 -14.55
N TYR A 15 -4.90 -9.98 -13.67
CA TYR A 15 -5.38 -11.35 -13.88
C TYR A 15 -6.64 -11.63 -13.07
N LEU A 16 -7.58 -12.36 -13.66
CA LEU A 16 -8.69 -12.97 -12.94
C LEU A 16 -8.29 -14.39 -12.52
N SER A 17 -8.22 -14.64 -11.22
CA SER A 17 -7.73 -15.90 -10.64
C SER A 17 -8.86 -16.73 -10.05
N THR A 18 -8.78 -18.06 -10.19
CA THR A 18 -9.70 -19.00 -9.54
C THR A 18 -9.36 -19.22 -8.05
N ARG A 19 -8.29 -18.61 -7.53
CA ARG A 19 -7.99 -18.62 -6.09
C ARG A 19 -8.92 -17.67 -5.34
N HIS A 20 -9.20 -17.97 -4.07
CA HIS A 20 -9.95 -17.07 -3.17
C HIS A 20 -9.11 -15.87 -2.70
N SER A 21 -7.78 -15.95 -2.81
CA SER A 21 -6.85 -14.88 -2.45
C SER A 21 -6.47 -14.00 -3.64
N SER A 22 -6.09 -12.75 -3.37
CA SER A 22 -5.42 -11.87 -4.32
C SER A 22 -3.90 -11.96 -4.16
N GLY A 23 -3.17 -11.28 -5.05
CA GLY A 23 -1.73 -11.12 -4.93
C GLY A 23 -1.17 -10.27 -6.06
N TYR A 24 0.10 -9.92 -5.96
CA TYR A 24 0.78 -9.07 -6.93
C TYR A 24 2.25 -9.43 -7.05
N LYS A 25 2.86 -8.99 -8.15
CA LYS A 25 4.31 -9.09 -8.38
C LYS A 25 4.84 -7.81 -9.00
N HIS A 26 5.40 -6.97 -8.13
CA HIS A 26 5.88 -5.63 -8.51
C HIS A 26 7.01 -5.61 -9.55
N LYS A 27 7.81 -6.67 -9.67
CA LYS A 27 8.87 -6.78 -10.69
C LYS A 27 8.31 -7.00 -12.10
N GLU A 28 7.17 -7.66 -12.21
CA GLU A 28 6.52 -8.05 -13.47
C GLU A 28 5.26 -7.24 -13.75
N ASN A 29 4.98 -6.20 -12.95
CA ASN A 29 3.85 -5.29 -13.10
C ASN A 29 2.48 -6.00 -13.22
N TRP A 30 2.26 -7.06 -12.45
CA TRP A 30 0.96 -7.71 -12.43
C TRP A 30 0.34 -7.81 -11.04
N PHE A 31 -0.98 -7.85 -11.03
CA PHE A 31 -1.81 -8.19 -9.88
C PHE A 31 -2.90 -9.18 -10.28
N ALA A 32 -3.43 -9.90 -9.31
CA ALA A 32 -4.50 -10.86 -9.50
C ALA A 32 -5.64 -10.58 -8.53
N VAL A 33 -6.86 -10.63 -9.06
CA VAL A 33 -8.10 -10.53 -8.29
C VAL A 33 -8.88 -11.85 -8.36
N SER A 34 -9.82 -12.07 -7.45
CA SER A 34 -10.51 -13.36 -7.37
C SER A 34 -11.74 -13.40 -8.27
N ALA A 35 -11.90 -14.45 -9.07
CA ALA A 35 -13.13 -14.74 -9.82
C ALA A 35 -14.33 -14.97 -8.90
N HIS A 36 -14.09 -15.29 -7.62
CA HIS A 36 -15.12 -15.51 -6.61
C HIS A 36 -15.58 -14.21 -5.93
N LYS A 37 -14.90 -13.08 -6.21
CA LYS A 37 -15.33 -11.75 -5.77
C LYS A 37 -16.10 -11.06 -6.89
N GLY A 38 -17.14 -10.29 -6.53
CA GLY A 38 -17.85 -9.44 -7.49
C GLY A 38 -16.99 -8.27 -7.98
N THR A 39 -17.39 -7.64 -9.08
CA THR A 39 -16.66 -6.54 -9.74
C THR A 39 -16.24 -5.42 -8.77
N LEU A 40 -17.12 -5.04 -7.85
CA LEU A 40 -16.84 -4.00 -6.86
C LEU A 40 -15.81 -4.41 -5.81
N GLY A 41 -15.85 -5.66 -5.35
CA GLY A 41 -14.80 -6.19 -4.45
C GLY A 41 -13.46 -6.35 -5.16
N ASN A 42 -13.50 -6.66 -6.46
CA ASN A 42 -12.31 -6.76 -7.29
C ASN A 42 -11.72 -5.39 -7.64
N SER A 43 -12.51 -4.32 -7.79
CA SER A 43 -11.95 -2.98 -7.99
C SER A 43 -11.18 -2.49 -6.76
N LEU A 44 -11.72 -2.70 -5.56
CA LEU A 44 -11.01 -2.38 -4.31
C LEU A 44 -9.70 -3.16 -4.19
N THR A 45 -9.76 -4.47 -4.48
CA THR A 45 -8.58 -5.33 -4.48
C THR A 45 -7.55 -4.83 -5.50
N ALA A 46 -7.98 -4.53 -6.74
CA ALA A 46 -7.09 -4.02 -7.77
C ALA A 46 -6.39 -2.71 -7.35
N MET A 47 -7.13 -1.76 -6.78
CA MET A 47 -6.56 -0.50 -6.28
C MET A 47 -5.50 -0.73 -5.20
N HIS A 48 -5.77 -1.64 -4.26
CA HIS A 48 -4.85 -2.03 -3.20
C HIS A 48 -3.56 -2.64 -3.77
N GLU A 49 -3.67 -3.62 -4.67
CA GLU A 49 -2.51 -4.29 -5.25
C GLU A 49 -1.69 -3.36 -6.18
N ILE A 50 -2.37 -2.48 -6.93
CA ILE A 50 -1.71 -1.46 -7.75
C ILE A 50 -0.90 -0.51 -6.86
N MET A 51 -1.48 -0.04 -5.74
CA MET A 51 -0.76 0.80 -4.77
C MET A 51 0.50 0.10 -4.24
N HIS A 52 0.43 -1.20 -3.95
CA HIS A 52 1.60 -1.98 -3.54
C HIS A 52 2.69 -2.01 -4.60
N ILE A 53 2.35 -2.18 -5.86
CA ILE A 53 3.32 -2.16 -6.96
C ILE A 53 4.01 -0.80 -7.05
N PHE A 54 3.24 0.29 -6.99
CA PHE A 54 3.79 1.65 -6.98
C PHE A 54 4.68 1.89 -5.77
N PHE A 55 4.26 1.45 -4.59
CA PHE A 55 5.05 1.57 -3.37
C PHE A 55 6.41 0.88 -3.49
N HIS A 56 6.40 -0.37 -3.98
CA HIS A 56 7.62 -1.15 -4.17
C HIS A 56 8.62 -0.45 -5.11
N LYS A 57 8.14 0.11 -6.21
CA LYS A 57 9.01 0.75 -7.21
C LYS A 57 9.52 2.12 -6.80
N GLN A 58 8.71 2.89 -6.06
CA GLN A 58 8.99 4.30 -5.80
C GLN A 58 9.55 4.55 -4.40
N TRP A 59 9.11 3.78 -3.41
CA TRP A 59 9.32 4.11 -2.00
C TRP A 59 10.06 3.04 -1.22
N TRP A 60 10.14 1.80 -1.73
CA TRP A 60 10.88 0.73 -1.05
C TRP A 60 12.34 1.12 -0.80
N GLN A 61 13.06 1.55 -1.85
CA GLN A 61 14.47 1.95 -1.72
C GLN A 61 14.62 3.16 -0.80
N PHE A 62 13.71 4.12 -0.86
CA PHE A 62 13.70 5.27 0.06
C PHE A 62 13.70 4.85 1.53
N TYR A 63 12.97 3.80 1.90
CA TYR A 63 12.98 3.27 3.26
C TYR A 63 14.23 2.46 3.59
N LYS A 64 14.74 1.68 2.63
CA LYS A 64 16.01 0.95 2.77
C LYS A 64 17.17 1.90 3.04
N ASP A 65 17.23 3.02 2.33
CA ASP A 65 18.26 4.05 2.49
C ASP A 65 18.21 4.73 3.87
N GLN A 66 17.07 4.66 4.55
CA GLN A 66 16.88 5.13 5.93
C GLN A 66 17.15 4.05 6.99
N GLY A 67 17.61 2.86 6.58
CA GLY A 67 17.91 1.76 7.49
C GLY A 67 16.70 1.02 8.04
N VAL A 68 15.53 1.13 7.39
CA VAL A 68 14.33 0.41 7.81
C VAL A 68 14.41 -1.07 7.42
N GLU A 69 14.10 -1.96 8.36
CA GLU A 69 14.03 -3.41 8.13
C GLU A 69 12.86 -3.77 7.19
N ASP A 70 13.03 -4.79 6.34
CA ASP A 70 12.05 -5.14 5.32
C ASP A 70 10.65 -5.40 5.89
N LYS A 71 10.56 -6.10 7.04
CA LYS A 71 9.28 -6.35 7.74
C LYS A 71 8.54 -5.05 8.09
N ASN A 72 9.27 -4.01 8.50
CA ASN A 72 8.68 -2.72 8.85
C ASN A 72 8.25 -1.98 7.58
N ILE A 73 9.00 -2.13 6.48
CA ILE A 73 8.59 -1.57 5.18
C ILE A 73 7.31 -2.25 4.69
N TRP A 74 7.16 -3.57 4.91
CA TRP A 74 5.91 -4.30 4.65
C TRP A 74 4.74 -3.72 5.44
N ASP A 75 4.89 -3.52 6.75
CA ASP A 75 3.84 -2.93 7.59
C ASP A 75 3.48 -1.51 7.14
N ILE A 76 4.46 -0.68 6.77
CA ILE A 76 4.21 0.65 6.19
C ILE A 76 3.42 0.54 4.88
N LYS A 77 3.85 -0.35 3.98
CA LYS A 77 3.23 -0.57 2.67
C LYS A 77 1.76 -0.97 2.81
N GLU A 78 1.46 -1.92 3.69
CA GLU A 78 0.08 -2.32 4.00
C GLU A 78 -0.72 -1.19 4.64
N ALA A 79 -0.15 -0.48 5.62
CA ALA A 79 -0.86 0.57 6.32
C ALA A 79 -1.17 1.78 5.41
N VAL A 80 -0.28 2.10 4.46
CA VAL A 80 -0.45 3.29 3.61
C VAL A 80 -1.63 3.17 2.63
N THR A 81 -2.13 1.97 2.36
CA THR A 81 -3.30 1.77 1.48
C THR A 81 -4.56 2.44 2.03
N VAL A 82 -4.60 2.79 3.32
CA VAL A 82 -5.68 3.59 3.92
C VAL A 82 -5.92 4.91 3.19
N LEU A 83 -4.90 5.46 2.52
CA LEU A 83 -5.02 6.69 1.75
C LEU A 83 -5.88 6.52 0.49
N LEU A 84 -6.04 5.30 -0.04
CA LEU A 84 -6.96 5.02 -1.14
C LEU A 84 -8.40 5.43 -0.76
N ASN A 85 -8.79 5.22 0.50
CA ASN A 85 -10.09 5.63 1.02
C ASN A 85 -10.28 7.15 1.03
N LEU A 86 -9.19 7.93 1.07
CA LEU A 86 -9.22 9.38 0.99
C LEU A 86 -9.20 9.86 -0.46
N TRP A 87 -8.27 9.35 -1.26
CA TRP A 87 -8.06 9.80 -2.64
C TRP A 87 -9.20 9.44 -3.56
N PHE A 88 -9.84 8.29 -3.33
CA PHE A 88 -10.90 7.75 -4.17
C PHE A 88 -12.24 7.64 -3.43
N LYS A 89 -12.44 8.48 -2.40
CA LYS A 89 -13.65 8.47 -1.56
C LYS A 89 -14.96 8.44 -2.36
N TYR A 90 -14.99 9.06 -3.53
CA TYR A 90 -16.19 9.16 -4.38
C TYR A 90 -16.22 8.13 -5.51
N GLN A 91 -15.18 7.31 -5.64
CA GLN A 91 -15.00 6.33 -6.71
C GLN A 91 -15.01 4.88 -6.19
N ILE A 92 -14.77 4.67 -4.90
CA ILE A 92 -14.87 3.36 -4.25
C ILE A 92 -16.29 3.12 -3.73
N VAL A 93 -16.75 1.89 -3.86
CA VAL A 93 -18.05 1.45 -3.30
C VAL A 93 -17.89 0.88 -1.89
N ASP A 94 -16.68 0.44 -1.54
CA ASP A 94 -16.34 -0.08 -0.22
C ASP A 94 -14.96 0.44 0.21
N ILE A 95 -14.69 0.41 1.51
CA ILE A 95 -13.46 0.94 2.12
C ILE A 95 -12.44 -0.18 2.36
N ASP A 96 -11.18 0.13 2.10
CA ASP A 96 -10.07 -0.73 2.51
C ASP A 96 -9.92 -0.63 4.04
N MET A 97 -10.37 -1.66 4.75
CA MET A 97 -10.24 -1.76 6.22
C MET A 97 -8.86 -2.24 6.69
N GLY A 98 -8.04 -2.79 5.79
CA GLY A 98 -6.72 -3.31 6.10
C GLY A 98 -6.75 -4.42 7.15
N TYR A 99 -5.57 -4.82 7.60
CA TYR A 99 -5.43 -5.80 8.67
C TYR A 99 -5.61 -5.17 10.07
N PRO A 100 -6.26 -5.85 11.03
CA PRO A 100 -6.49 -5.31 12.38
C PRO A 100 -5.21 -4.84 13.10
N GLU A 101 -4.10 -5.55 12.93
CA GLU A 101 -2.79 -5.20 13.49
C GLU A 101 -2.27 -3.84 13.03
N HIS A 102 -2.71 -3.36 11.86
CA HIS A 102 -2.31 -2.06 11.33
C HIS A 102 -3.29 -0.95 11.68
N ALA A 103 -4.41 -1.21 12.38
CA ALA A 103 -5.48 -0.24 12.57
C ALA A 103 -5.02 1.10 13.15
N GLN A 104 -4.19 1.08 14.21
CA GLN A 104 -3.65 2.31 14.80
C GLN A 104 -2.67 3.02 13.85
N PHE A 105 -1.83 2.26 13.15
CA PHE A 105 -0.88 2.84 12.21
C PHE A 105 -1.58 3.51 11.02
N ARG A 106 -2.62 2.87 10.49
CA ARG A 106 -3.50 3.40 9.43
C ARG A 106 -4.20 4.67 9.88
N LYS A 107 -4.69 4.74 11.12
CA LYS A 107 -5.27 5.96 11.69
C LYS A 107 -4.23 7.10 11.69
N ASN A 108 -3.03 6.84 12.18
CA ASN A 108 -1.96 7.83 12.22
C ASN A 108 -1.57 8.30 10.80
N ILE A 109 -1.42 7.39 9.84
CA ILE A 109 -1.11 7.72 8.44
C ILE A 109 -2.19 8.64 7.85
N LYS A 110 -3.47 8.34 8.09
CA LYS A 110 -4.58 9.15 7.64
C LYS A 110 -4.51 10.57 8.21
N GLU A 111 -4.27 10.69 9.51
CA GLU A 111 -4.13 11.99 10.19
C GLU A 111 -2.95 12.79 9.64
N TRP A 112 -1.77 12.17 9.54
CA TRP A 112 -0.58 12.82 8.98
C TRP A 112 -0.76 13.28 7.54
N PHE A 113 -1.45 12.49 6.71
CA PHE A 113 -1.74 12.91 5.34
C PHE A 113 -2.73 14.06 5.29
N LEU A 114 -3.77 14.07 6.14
CA LEU A 114 -4.73 15.17 6.19
C LEU A 114 -4.08 16.48 6.66
N GLU A 115 -3.12 16.41 7.57
CA GLU A 115 -2.32 17.55 8.05
C GLU A 115 -1.39 18.10 6.96
N THR A 116 -0.67 17.22 6.28
CA THR A 116 0.45 17.62 5.40
C THR A 116 0.03 17.79 3.95
N ARG A 117 -0.97 17.03 3.51
CA ARG A 117 -1.38 16.84 2.11
C ARG A 117 -0.23 16.46 1.17
N ASP A 118 0.87 15.98 1.75
CA ASP A 118 2.07 15.59 1.03
C ASP A 118 2.41 14.14 1.33
N PHE A 119 2.48 13.34 0.27
CA PHE A 119 2.67 11.90 0.42
C PHE A 119 4.07 11.58 0.96
N LYS A 120 5.12 12.24 0.46
CA LYS A 120 6.50 12.00 0.91
C LYS A 120 6.70 12.37 2.38
N THR A 121 6.11 13.46 2.84
CA THR A 121 6.11 13.87 4.25
C THR A 121 5.35 12.87 5.12
N THR A 122 4.21 12.38 4.64
CA THR A 122 3.46 11.30 5.32
C THR A 122 4.30 10.03 5.47
N LEU A 123 4.97 9.60 4.40
CA LEU A 123 5.89 8.46 4.39
C LEU A 123 7.05 8.64 5.36
N THR A 124 7.59 9.87 5.45
CA THR A 124 8.66 10.22 6.40
C THR A 124 8.18 10.13 7.85
N LYS A 125 6.94 10.58 8.15
CA LYS A 125 6.33 10.42 9.47
C LYS A 125 6.10 8.94 9.81
N ALA A 126 5.65 8.15 8.85
CA ALA A 126 5.48 6.71 8.99
C ALA A 126 6.80 5.98 9.32
N CYS A 127 7.90 6.36 8.64
CA CYS A 127 9.25 5.88 8.93
C CYS A 127 9.63 6.09 10.41
N LYS A 128 9.44 7.33 10.90
CA LYS A 128 9.77 7.70 12.28
C LYS A 128 8.94 6.93 13.30
N TYR A 129 7.65 6.75 13.01
CA TYR A 129 6.74 6.03 13.90
C TYR A 129 7.13 4.57 14.04
N ILE A 130 7.34 3.84 12.95
CA ILE A 130 7.61 2.40 13.02
C ILE A 130 8.96 2.10 13.70
N ASN A 131 9.95 2.97 13.54
CA ASN A 131 11.24 2.84 14.20
C ASN A 131 11.17 3.06 15.72
N THR A 132 10.19 3.83 16.20
CA THR A 132 10.02 4.17 17.63
C THR A 132 9.00 3.28 18.34
N HIS A 133 8.04 2.71 17.60
CA HIS A 133 6.93 1.94 18.15
C HIS A 133 6.91 0.52 17.57
N LYS A 134 8.06 -0.17 17.59
CA LYS A 134 8.23 -1.53 17.05
C LYS A 134 7.06 -2.43 17.48
N THR A 135 6.06 -2.57 16.63
CA THR A 135 5.04 -3.59 16.75
C THR A 135 5.66 -4.88 16.26
N GLU A 136 5.51 -5.97 17.02
CA GLU A 136 5.90 -7.28 16.51
C GLU A 136 5.07 -7.56 15.25
N SER A 137 5.73 -7.58 14.08
CA SER A 137 5.08 -7.94 12.83
C SER A 137 4.53 -9.38 12.94
N PRO A 138 3.40 -9.71 12.29
CA PRO A 138 2.86 -11.06 12.30
C PRO A 138 3.88 -12.10 11.83
N THR A 139 3.83 -13.30 12.40
CA THR A 139 4.81 -14.38 12.18
C THR A 139 4.92 -14.88 10.73
N TRP A 140 3.97 -14.51 9.86
CA TRP A 140 3.97 -14.87 8.43
C TRP A 140 4.63 -13.82 7.51
N VAL A 141 5.03 -12.67 8.04
CA VAL A 141 5.88 -11.71 7.32
C VAL A 141 7.31 -12.29 7.32
N LYS A 142 7.69 -12.93 6.20
CA LYS A 142 9.03 -13.49 5.99
C LYS A 142 10.06 -12.41 5.66
#